data_AF-F1BZ75-F1
#
_entry.id   AF-F1BZ75-F1
#
_cell.length_a   1.000
_cell.length_b   1.000
_cell.length_c   1.000
_cell.angle_alpha   90.00
_cell.angle_beta   90.00
_cell.angle_gamma   90.00
#
_symmetry.space_group_name_H-M   'P 1'
#
loop_
_entity.id
_entity.type
_entity.pdbx_description
1 polymer ?
#
loop_
_entity_poly.entity_id
_entity_poly.type
_entity_poly.pdbx_seq_one_letter_code
_entity_poly.pdbx_strand_id
1 'polypeptide(L)' 'TLAMIRNSGAEPTVVEYLKTPPTKSRLQELLAAMGTGPRPLLREKGTPYAELDLANPKWTDEELLDF' A
#
# COMPACT_ATOMS: atom_id res chain seq x y z
N THR A 1 -15.58 -1.98 0.00
CA THR A 1 -15.53 -1.24 1.28
C THR A 1 -15.84 -2.19 2.42
N LEU A 2 -15.43 -1.89 3.65
CA LEU A 2 -15.59 -2.78 4.83
C LEU A 2 -17.02 -3.31 5.01
N ALA A 3 -18.04 -2.48 4.76
CA ALA A 3 -19.44 -2.88 4.86
C ALA A 3 -19.81 -4.01 3.89
N MET A 4 -19.27 -4.02 2.65
CA MET A 4 -19.54 -5.10 1.71
C MET A 4 -18.94 -6.44 2.15
N ILE A 5 -17.77 -6.41 2.79
CA ILE A 5 -17.12 -7.63 3.32
C ILE A 5 -17.94 -8.21 4.48
N ARG A 6 -18.41 -7.35 5.39
CA ARG A 6 -19.29 -7.78 6.48
C ARG A 6 -20.63 -8.32 5.96
N ASN A 7 -21.19 -7.69 4.94
CA ASN A 7 -22.44 -8.14 4.31
C ASN A 7 -22.31 -9.50 3.61
N SER A 8 -21.09 -9.97 3.30
CA SER A 8 -20.87 -11.33 2.79
C SER A 8 -20.83 -12.39 3.90
N GLY A 9 -21.05 -12.01 5.16
CA GLY A 9 -20.98 -12.90 6.33
C GLY A 9 -19.56 -13.16 6.86
N ALA A 10 -18.54 -12.52 6.28
CA ALA A 10 -17.17 -12.60 6.76
C ALA A 10 -16.89 -11.48 7.76
N GLU A 11 -16.24 -11.79 8.89
CA GLU A 11 -15.70 -10.74 9.78
C GLU A 11 -14.20 -10.57 9.50
N PRO A 12 -13.79 -9.46 8.84
CA PRO A 12 -12.39 -9.24 8.51
C PRO A 12 -11.64 -8.67 9.71
N THR A 13 -10.35 -9.00 9.80
CA THR A 13 -9.44 -8.27 10.67
C THR A 13 -9.23 -6.86 10.14
N VAL A 14 -9.57 -5.85 10.95
CA VAL A 14 -9.37 -4.44 10.61
C VAL A 14 -7.99 -3.99 11.09
N VAL A 15 -7.17 -3.47 10.17
CA VAL A 15 -5.86 -2.92 10.47
C VAL A 15 -5.85 -1.42 10.18
N GLU A 16 -5.60 -0.61 11.20
CA GLU A 16 -5.41 0.84 11.06
C GLU A 16 -3.99 1.13 10.55
N TYR A 17 -3.76 0.93 9.25
CA TYR A 17 -2.41 0.98 8.66
C TYR A 17 -1.65 2.32 8.83
N LEU A 18 -2.36 3.42 9.11
CA LEU A 18 -1.72 4.70 9.46
C LEU A 18 -1.16 4.73 10.88
N LYS A 19 -1.72 3.95 11.81
CA LYS A 19 -1.24 3.82 13.19
C LYS A 19 -0.31 2.63 13.37
N THR A 20 -0.59 1.54 12.65
CA THR A 20 0.14 0.29 12.74
C THR A 20 0.52 -0.15 11.33
N PRO A 21 1.50 0.53 10.70
CA PRO A 21 1.88 0.22 9.34
C PRO A 21 2.43 -1.21 9.25
N PRO A 22 2.16 -1.92 8.14
CA PRO A 22 2.78 -3.22 7.89
C PRO A 22 4.31 -3.07 7.76
N THR A 23 5.03 -4.14 8.06
CA THR A 23 6.48 -4.19 7.80
C THR A 23 6.75 -4.24 6.29
N LYS A 24 7.96 -3.85 5.87
CA LYS A 24 8.41 -3.95 4.46
C LYS A 24 8.20 -5.36 3.88
N SER A 25 8.59 -6.39 4.64
CA SER A 25 8.38 -7.80 4.25
C SER A 25 6.88 -8.10 4.05
N ARG A 26 6.03 -7.63 4.96
CA ARG A 26 4.58 -7.82 4.83
C ARG A 26 4.00 -7.08 3.61
N LEU A 27 4.52 -5.90 3.28
CA LEU A 27 4.13 -5.18 2.06
C LEU A 27 4.53 -5.95 0.80
N GLN A 28 5.73 -6.52 0.75
CA GLN A 28 6.19 -7.35 -0.37
C GLN A 28 5.30 -8.58 -0.58
N GLU A 29 4.90 -9.26 0.50
CA GLU A 29 3.95 -10.38 0.43
C GLU A 29 2.59 -9.95 -0.14
N LEU A 30 2.06 -8.81 0.32
CA LEU A 30 0.78 -8.28 -0.16
C LEU A 30 0.85 -7.89 -1.64
N LEU A 31 1.96 -7.26 -2.06
CA LEU A 31 2.21 -6.90 -3.46
C LEU A 31 2.25 -8.13 -4.37
N ALA A 32 2.99 -9.17 -3.96
CA ALA A 32 3.04 -10.44 -4.67
C ALA A 32 1.65 -11.09 -4.77
N ALA A 33 0.87 -11.09 -3.69
CA ALA A 33 -0.48 -11.64 -3.67
C ALA A 33 -1.46 -10.87 -4.58
N MET A 34 -1.25 -9.56 -4.77
CA MET A 34 -2.03 -8.75 -5.71
C MET A 34 -1.52 -8.80 -7.16
N GLY A 35 -0.35 -9.39 -7.40
CA GLY A 35 0.28 -9.44 -8.72
C GLY A 35 0.68 -8.07 -9.26
N THR A 36 1.04 -7.13 -8.36
CA THR A 36 1.36 -5.75 -8.73
C THR A 36 2.58 -5.23 -7.97
N GLY A 37 3.21 -4.18 -8.51
CA GLY A 37 4.30 -3.46 -7.84
C GLY A 37 3.81 -2.35 -6.89
N PRO A 38 4.71 -1.72 -6.12
CA PRO A 38 4.37 -0.64 -5.19
C PRO A 38 3.89 0.63 -5.90
N ARG A 39 4.43 0.93 -7.08
CA ARG A 39 4.15 2.14 -7.86
C ARG A 39 2.65 2.44 -8.07
N PRO A 40 1.80 1.49 -8.52
CA PRO A 40 0.36 1.71 -8.65
C PRO A 40 -0.40 1.87 -7.31
N LEU A 41 0.23 1.56 -6.17
CA LEU A 41 -0.38 1.76 -4.84
C LEU A 41 -0.02 3.10 -4.20
N LEU A 42 0.93 3.84 -4.76
CA LEU A 42 1.35 5.13 -4.23
C LEU A 42 0.17 6.10 -4.25
N ARG A 43 -0.15 6.65 -3.08
CA ARG A 43 -1.19 7.67 -2.95
C ARG A 43 -0.59 9.04 -3.25
N GLU A 44 -1.20 9.79 -4.16
CA GLU A 44 -0.76 11.16 -4.49
C GLU A 44 -1.35 12.22 -3.55
N LYS A 45 -2.63 12.08 -3.19
CA LYS A 45 -3.35 13.13 -2.43
C LYS A 45 -3.03 13.07 -0.94
N GLY A 46 -2.49 14.18 -0.42
CA GLY A 46 -2.17 14.33 1.01
C GLY A 46 -0.88 13.61 1.41
N THR A 47 0.02 13.40 0.46
CA THR A 47 1.35 12.81 0.66
C THR A 47 2.42 13.69 -0.02
N PRO A 48 3.70 13.53 0.32
CA PRO A 48 4.81 14.20 -0.37
C PRO A 48 5.09 13.67 -1.79
N TYR A 49 4.16 12.98 -2.44
CA TYR A 49 4.37 12.27 -3.71
C TYR A 49 5.01 13.14 -4.80
N ALA A 50 4.50 14.36 -4.99
CA ALA A 50 5.02 15.30 -5.97
C ALA A 50 6.35 15.93 -5.53
N GLU A 51 6.50 16.24 -4.24
CA GLU A 51 7.71 16.85 -3.66
C GLU A 51 8.92 15.90 -3.74
N LEU A 52 8.68 14.60 -3.60
CA LEU A 52 9.69 13.55 -3.68
C LEU A 52 9.85 12.95 -5.09
N ASP A 53 9.07 13.44 -6.07
CA ASP A 53 9.12 12.97 -7.46
C ASP A 53 8.93 11.44 -7.57
N LEU A 54 7.99 10.87 -6.80
CA LEU A 54 7.83 9.41 -6.67
C LEU A 54 7.28 8.75 -7.95
N ALA A 55 6.71 9.52 -8.86
CA ALA A 55 6.30 9.06 -10.19
C ALA A 55 7.49 8.67 -11.08
N ASN A 56 8.69 9.17 -10.77
CA ASN A 56 9.84 9.04 -11.63
C ASN A 56 10.30 7.57 -11.76
N PRO A 57 10.51 7.05 -12.99
CA PRO A 57 11.04 5.71 -13.22
C PRO A 57 12.44 5.48 -12.65
N LYS A 58 13.16 6.53 -12.22
CA LYS A 58 14.44 6.42 -11.51
C LYS A 58 14.33 5.61 -10.22
N TRP A 59 13.16 5.62 -9.57
CA TRP A 59 12.94 4.88 -8.33
C TRP A 59 12.67 3.40 -8.61
N THR A 60 13.42 2.54 -7.95
CA THR A 60 13.16 1.11 -7.96
C THR A 60 11.99 0.76 -7.03
N ASP A 61 11.37 -0.40 -7.25
CA ASP A 61 10.30 -0.88 -6.38
C ASP A 61 10.77 -1.06 -4.92
N GLU A 62 12.03 -1.41 -4.72
CA GLU A 62 12.58 -1.58 -3.38
C GLU A 62 12.76 -0.25 -2.64
N GLU A 63 13.21 0.79 -3.34
CA GLU A 63 13.32 2.15 -2.79
C GLU A 63 11.93 2.77 -2.54
N LEU A 64 10.95 2.48 -3.41
CA LEU A 64 9.57 2.94 -3.20
C LEU A 64 8.92 2.37 -1.93
N LEU A 65 9.38 1.20 -1.47
CA LEU A 65 8.92 0.58 -0.24
C LEU A 65 9.55 1.15 1.04
N ASP A 66 10.58 2.00 0.91
CA ASP A 66 11.28 2.62 2.04
C ASP A 66 10.80 4.07 2.33
N PHE A 67 9.87 4.60 1.53
CA PHE A 67 9.17 5.87 1.78
C PHE A 67 7.93 5.69 2.65
#